data_AF-A0A7K7AEM9-F1
#
_entry.id   AF-A0A7K7AEM9-F1
#
_cell.length_a   1.000
_cell.length_b   1.000
_cell.length_c   1.000
_cell.angle_alpha   90.00
_cell.angle_beta   90.00
_cell.angle_gamma   90.00
#
_symmetry.space_group_name_H-M   'P 1'
#
loop_
_entity.id
_entity.type
_entity.pdbx_description
1 polymer ?
#
loop_
_entity_poly.entity_id
_entity_poly.type
_entity_poly.pdbx_seq_one_letter_code
_entity_poly.pdbx_strand_id
1 'polypeptide(L)'
;QVLSLPIVVIVHGNQDNNAKATVLWDNAFSEIDRVPFVVAERVPWEKMCDTLNLKFMAEVQTTKGLLKEHYFFLAQKIFNDHSAGPEDFQNRSVSWAQFNKEILPGRGFTFWQWFDGVLDLTKRCLKSYWSDRLIVGFISKQYVCKVLSAEPHGTFLLRFSDSEIGGVTIAHVIRGQDG
;
A
#
# COMPACT_ATOMS: atom_id res chain seq x y z
N GLN A 1 -21.76 -31.39 -9.10
CA GLN A 1 -20.77 -31.12 -8.03
C GLN A 1 -20.49 -29.62 -8.02
N VAL A 2 -20.43 -28.98 -6.85
CA VAL A 2 -20.15 -27.54 -6.72
C VAL A 2 -18.82 -27.40 -5.97
N LEU A 3 -17.96 -26.49 -6.42
CA LEU A 3 -16.69 -26.15 -5.77
C LEU A 3 -16.83 -24.79 -5.08
N SER A 4 -16.19 -24.64 -3.91
CA SER A 4 -16.10 -23.33 -3.24
C SER A 4 -15.05 -22.43 -3.92
N LEU A 5 -15.01 -21.16 -3.51
CA LEU A 5 -13.83 -20.31 -3.70
C LEU A 5 -12.61 -20.93 -2.98
N PRO A 6 -11.37 -20.59 -3.39
CA PRO A 6 -10.17 -21.11 -2.75
C PRO A 6 -10.09 -20.69 -1.27
N ILE A 7 -9.57 -21.60 -0.45
CA ILE A 7 -9.35 -21.39 0.98
C ILE A 7 -7.88 -21.69 1.28
N VAL A 8 -7.25 -20.83 2.08
CA VAL A 8 -5.90 -21.05 2.59
C VAL A 8 -6.01 -21.44 4.06
N VAL A 9 -5.50 -22.62 4.41
CA VAL A 9 -5.46 -23.12 5.80
C VAL A 9 -4.11 -22.76 6.40
N ILE A 10 -4.13 -22.12 7.57
CA ILE A 10 -2.94 -21.76 8.34
C ILE A 10 -2.91 -22.53 9.66
N VAL A 11 -1.71 -22.78 10.18
CA VAL A 11 -1.49 -23.46 11.46
C VAL A 11 -0.98 -22.53 12.55
N HIS A 12 -0.51 -21.33 12.16
CA HIS A 12 -0.02 -20.31 13.10
C HIS A 12 -0.33 -18.90 12.60
N GLY A 13 -0.57 -17.97 13.53
CA GLY A 13 -1.02 -16.61 13.18
C GLY A 13 -0.01 -15.79 12.35
N ASN A 14 1.28 -16.11 12.41
CA ASN A 14 2.30 -15.47 11.57
C ASN A 14 2.15 -15.78 10.06
N GLN A 15 1.33 -16.78 9.68
CA GLN A 15 1.04 -17.11 8.29
C GLN A 15 -0.14 -16.33 7.72
N ASP A 16 -0.94 -15.69 8.58
CA ASP A 16 -2.17 -14.98 8.20
C ASP A 16 -1.94 -13.91 7.14
N ASN A 17 -0.86 -13.13 7.26
CA ASN A 17 -0.52 -12.09 6.29
C ASN A 17 -0.33 -12.66 4.86
N ASN A 18 0.41 -13.76 4.73
CA ASN A 18 0.65 -14.42 3.44
C ASN A 18 -0.62 -15.12 2.91
N ALA A 19 -1.45 -15.67 3.80
CA ALA A 19 -2.73 -16.26 3.43
C ALA A 19 -3.67 -15.20 2.85
N LYS A 20 -3.78 -14.04 3.50
CA LYS A 20 -4.56 -12.89 3.02
C LYS A 20 -4.11 -12.42 1.64
N ALA A 21 -2.79 -12.31 1.41
CA ALA A 21 -2.24 -11.94 0.11
C ALA A 21 -2.70 -12.90 -0.99
N THR A 22 -2.64 -14.21 -0.70
CA THR A 22 -2.96 -15.27 -1.65
C THR A 22 -4.44 -15.23 -2.03
N VAL A 23 -5.32 -15.10 -1.04
CA VAL A 23 -6.77 -14.98 -1.26
C VAL A 23 -7.10 -13.68 -1.99
N LEU A 24 -6.44 -12.57 -1.65
CA LEU A 24 -6.66 -11.28 -2.34
C LEU A 24 -6.29 -11.37 -3.82
N TRP A 25 -5.11 -11.91 -4.13
CA TRP A 25 -4.62 -12.04 -5.51
C TRP A 25 -5.53 -12.96 -6.33
N ASP A 26 -5.91 -14.10 -5.77
CA ASP A 26 -6.84 -15.02 -6.43
C ASP A 26 -8.18 -14.35 -6.71
N ASN A 27 -8.83 -13.78 -5.70
CA ASN A 27 -10.14 -13.14 -5.85
C ASN A 27 -10.13 -11.97 -6.85
N ALA A 28 -9.03 -11.22 -6.92
CA ALA A 28 -8.94 -10.04 -7.77
C ALA A 28 -8.65 -10.36 -9.24
N PHE A 29 -7.92 -11.45 -9.52
CA PHE A 29 -7.31 -11.67 -10.83
C PHE A 29 -7.62 -13.04 -11.44
N SER A 30 -8.65 -13.72 -10.93
CA SER A 30 -9.18 -14.94 -11.50
C SER A 30 -9.94 -14.68 -12.80
N GLU A 31 -9.68 -15.51 -13.81
CA GLU A 31 -10.53 -15.59 -15.01
C GLU A 31 -11.74 -16.49 -14.76
N ILE A 32 -12.86 -16.21 -15.44
CA ILE A 32 -14.15 -16.89 -15.19
C ILE A 32 -14.07 -18.41 -15.48
N ASP A 33 -13.40 -18.80 -16.56
CA ASP A 33 -13.31 -20.19 -17.03
C ASP A 33 -11.95 -20.84 -16.78
N ARG A 34 -11.25 -20.42 -15.72
CA ARG A 34 -9.93 -20.96 -15.38
C ARG A 34 -10.00 -22.43 -14.93
N VAL A 35 -8.91 -23.16 -15.11
CA VAL A 35 -8.65 -24.37 -14.31
C VAL A 35 -8.63 -23.97 -12.83
N PRO A 36 -9.28 -24.71 -11.92
CA PRO A 36 -9.45 -24.30 -10.53
C PRO A 36 -8.18 -23.76 -9.89
N PHE A 37 -8.28 -22.54 -9.36
CA PHE A 37 -7.24 -21.84 -8.59
C PHE A 37 -5.98 -21.43 -9.38
N VAL A 38 -6.00 -21.52 -10.71
CA VAL A 38 -4.96 -20.91 -11.56
C VAL A 38 -5.18 -19.41 -11.64
N VAL A 39 -4.17 -18.62 -11.32
CA VAL A 39 -4.24 -17.14 -11.37
C VAL A 39 -3.01 -16.59 -12.06
N ALA A 40 -3.16 -15.46 -12.75
CA ALA A 40 -2.07 -14.82 -13.48
C ALA A 40 -0.89 -14.49 -12.55
N GLU A 41 0.33 -14.77 -12.99
CA GLU A 41 1.54 -14.40 -12.24
C GLU A 41 1.85 -12.91 -12.29
N ARG A 42 1.35 -12.20 -13.31
CA ARG A 42 1.51 -10.76 -13.50
C ARG A 42 0.19 -10.12 -13.87
N VAL A 43 -0.05 -8.92 -13.36
CA VAL A 43 -1.27 -8.15 -13.64
C VAL A 43 -0.93 -6.68 -13.94
N PRO A 44 -1.75 -5.98 -14.72
CA PRO A 44 -1.59 -4.53 -14.92
C PRO A 44 -1.60 -3.79 -13.58
N TRP A 45 -0.71 -2.82 -13.42
CA TRP A 45 -0.61 -2.01 -12.21
C TRP A 45 -1.89 -1.24 -11.90
N GLU A 46 -2.62 -0.81 -12.92
CA GLU A 46 -3.94 -0.18 -12.77
C GLU A 46 -4.95 -1.10 -12.05
N LYS A 47 -5.08 -2.36 -12.50
CA LYS A 47 -5.95 -3.35 -11.84
C LYS A 47 -5.52 -3.63 -10.39
N MET A 48 -4.21 -3.60 -10.12
CA MET A 48 -3.70 -3.71 -8.75
C MET A 48 -4.07 -2.48 -7.90
N CYS A 49 -3.99 -1.26 -8.44
CA CYS A 49 -4.41 -0.05 -7.74
C CYS A 49 -5.87 -0.14 -7.30
N ASP A 50 -6.77 -0.57 -8.20
CA ASP A 50 -8.19 -0.77 -7.88
C ASP A 50 -8.39 -1.80 -6.77
N THR A 51 -7.67 -2.93 -6.86
CA THR A 51 -7.70 -3.99 -5.86
C THR A 51 -7.24 -3.50 -4.49
N LEU A 52 -6.12 -2.76 -4.44
CA LEU A 52 -5.59 -2.17 -3.21
C LEU A 52 -6.56 -1.16 -2.60
N ASN A 53 -7.20 -0.33 -3.43
CA ASN A 53 -8.16 0.67 -2.97
C ASN A 53 -9.44 0.03 -2.40
N LEU A 54 -10.01 -0.95 -3.09
CA LEU A 54 -11.17 -1.69 -2.61
C LEU A 54 -10.85 -2.41 -1.30
N LYS A 55 -9.70 -3.09 -1.24
CA LYS A 55 -9.24 -3.75 -0.01
C LYS A 55 -9.03 -2.74 1.12
N PHE A 56 -8.43 -1.58 0.84
CA PHE A 56 -8.22 -0.53 1.84
C PHE A 56 -9.53 -0.02 2.40
N MET A 57 -10.47 0.39 1.55
CA MET A 57 -11.77 0.91 1.99
C MET A 57 -12.56 -0.13 2.78
N ALA A 58 -12.57 -1.39 2.32
CA ALA A 58 -13.27 -2.47 3.01
C ALA A 58 -12.65 -2.80 4.37
N GLU A 59 -11.32 -2.92 4.45
CA GLU A 59 -10.62 -3.31 5.68
C GLU A 59 -10.66 -2.20 6.75
N VAL A 60 -10.46 -0.94 6.32
CA VAL A 60 -10.52 0.24 7.20
C VAL A 60 -11.97 0.65 7.49
N GLN A 61 -12.94 0.14 6.71
CA GLN A 61 -14.35 0.49 6.77
C GLN A 61 -14.61 2.00 6.59
N THR A 62 -14.01 2.57 5.55
CA THR A 62 -14.11 3.99 5.22
C THR A 62 -14.65 4.17 3.79
N THR A 63 -15.31 5.29 3.54
CA THR A 63 -15.74 5.70 2.19
C THR A 63 -14.66 6.55 1.48
N LYS A 64 -13.57 6.87 2.18
CA LYS A 64 -12.46 7.65 1.63
C LYS A 64 -11.35 6.71 1.17
N GLY A 65 -11.27 6.49 -0.13
CA GLY A 65 -10.25 5.65 -0.75
C GLY A 65 -8.89 6.33 -0.92
N LEU A 66 -8.01 5.59 -1.60
CA LEU A 66 -6.71 6.03 -2.07
C LEU A 66 -6.86 7.05 -3.22
N LEU A 67 -5.88 7.95 -3.34
CA LEU A 67 -5.83 9.02 -4.34
C LEU A 67 -4.72 8.73 -5.36
N LYS A 68 -4.73 9.46 -6.48
CA LYS A 68 -3.74 9.32 -7.56
C LYS A 68 -2.28 9.45 -7.06
N GLU A 69 -2.03 10.41 -6.18
CA GLU A 69 -0.74 10.59 -5.53
C GLU A 69 -0.32 9.42 -4.64
N HIS A 70 -1.27 8.74 -4.00
CA HIS A 70 -0.99 7.54 -3.21
C HIS A 70 -0.54 6.39 -4.11
N TYR A 71 -1.21 6.19 -5.25
CA TYR A 71 -0.83 5.16 -6.22
C TYR A 71 0.56 5.41 -6.79
N PHE A 72 0.93 6.68 -7.01
CA PHE A 72 2.27 7.04 -7.44
C PHE A 72 3.33 6.62 -6.40
N PHE A 73 3.13 6.95 -5.13
CA PHE A 73 4.02 6.49 -4.06
C PHE A 73 4.10 4.96 -3.96
N LEU A 74 2.96 4.27 -4.05
CA LEU A 74 2.90 2.81 -4.01
C LEU A 74 3.64 2.18 -5.21
N ALA A 75 3.53 2.78 -6.40
CA ALA A 75 4.24 2.35 -7.59
C ALA A 75 5.76 2.51 -7.42
N GLN A 76 6.22 3.67 -6.96
CA GLN A 76 7.64 3.88 -6.66
C GLN A 76 8.16 2.85 -5.66
N LYS A 77 7.36 2.50 -4.65
CA LYS A 77 7.73 1.51 -3.63
C LYS A 77 7.81 0.09 -4.18
N ILE A 78 6.79 -0.39 -4.89
CA ILE A 78 6.74 -1.78 -5.36
C ILE A 78 7.71 -2.05 -6.51
N PHE A 79 7.91 -1.08 -7.39
CA PHE A 79 8.83 -1.19 -8.53
C PHE A 79 10.26 -0.75 -8.19
N ASN A 80 10.48 -0.20 -6.99
CA ASN A 80 11.75 0.39 -6.57
C ASN A 80 12.30 1.39 -7.59
N ASP A 81 11.41 2.25 -8.12
CA ASP A 81 11.75 3.24 -9.14
C ASP A 81 11.36 4.64 -8.65
N HIS A 82 12.31 5.30 -8.00
CA HIS A 82 12.13 6.64 -7.44
C HIS A 82 12.40 7.76 -8.47
N SER A 83 12.95 7.41 -9.63
CA SER A 83 13.22 8.34 -10.74
C SER A 83 12.02 8.52 -11.66
N ALA A 84 11.15 7.51 -11.76
CA ALA A 84 9.98 7.53 -12.63
C ALA A 84 8.95 8.59 -12.23
N GLY A 85 8.35 9.22 -13.24
CA GLY A 85 7.18 10.06 -13.14
C GLY A 85 5.87 9.25 -13.11
N PRO A 86 4.72 9.90 -12.84
CA PRO A 86 3.45 9.20 -12.72
C PRO A 86 3.00 8.44 -13.98
N GLU A 87 3.37 8.92 -15.16
CA GLU A 87 2.97 8.35 -16.45
C GLU A 87 3.73 7.04 -16.77
N ASP A 88 4.95 6.90 -16.25
CA ASP A 88 5.82 5.74 -16.47
C ASP A 88 5.28 4.43 -15.86
N PHE A 89 4.29 4.54 -14.98
CA PHE A 89 3.68 3.41 -14.28
C PHE A 89 2.38 2.92 -14.90
N GLN A 90 1.75 3.69 -15.80
CA GLN A 90 0.44 3.35 -16.36
C GLN A 90 0.44 2.01 -17.11
N ASN A 91 1.52 1.71 -17.82
CA ASN A 91 1.65 0.49 -18.62
C ASN A 91 2.46 -0.63 -17.92
N ARG A 92 2.80 -0.47 -16.63
CA ARG A 92 3.57 -1.49 -15.92
C ARG A 92 2.69 -2.66 -15.49
N SER A 93 3.34 -3.83 -15.38
CA SER A 93 2.76 -5.01 -14.76
C SER A 93 3.49 -5.34 -13.47
N VAL A 94 2.73 -5.67 -12.43
CA VAL A 94 3.23 -6.18 -11.14
C VAL A 94 3.14 -7.68 -11.12
N SER A 95 4.19 -8.37 -10.68
CA SER A 95 4.16 -9.81 -10.46
C SER A 95 3.73 -10.20 -9.04
N TRP A 96 3.24 -11.42 -8.87
CA TRP A 96 3.00 -12.01 -7.55
C TRP A 96 4.26 -11.99 -6.67
N ALA A 97 5.43 -12.21 -7.29
CA ALA A 97 6.70 -12.18 -6.60
C ALA A 97 7.00 -10.77 -6.04
N GLN A 98 6.88 -9.73 -6.87
CA GLN A 98 7.04 -8.34 -6.43
C GLN A 98 6.04 -7.94 -5.34
N PHE A 99 4.82 -8.47 -5.41
CA PHE A 99 3.77 -8.17 -4.46
C PHE A 99 3.99 -8.80 -3.08
N ASN A 100 4.30 -10.10 -3.01
CA ASN A 100 4.36 -10.82 -1.72
C ASN A 100 5.43 -11.91 -1.59
N LYS A 101 6.50 -11.91 -2.41
CA LYS A 101 7.67 -12.80 -2.20
C LYS A 101 8.99 -12.05 -2.09
N GLU A 102 9.19 -11.04 -2.92
CA GLU A 102 10.40 -10.24 -2.95
C GLU A 102 10.40 -9.26 -1.78
N ILE A 103 11.52 -9.22 -1.07
CA ILE A 103 11.74 -8.27 0.02
C ILE A 103 12.05 -6.91 -0.57
N LEU A 104 11.42 -5.86 -0.03
CA LEU A 104 11.69 -4.49 -0.46
C LEU A 104 13.16 -4.12 -0.20
N PRO A 105 13.84 -3.40 -1.11
CA PRO A 105 15.24 -3.04 -0.94
C PRO A 105 15.50 -2.29 0.38
N GLY A 106 16.49 -2.76 1.13
CA GLY A 106 16.85 -2.20 2.44
C GLY A 106 15.82 -2.43 3.55
N ARG A 107 14.90 -3.38 3.37
CA ARG A 107 13.87 -3.78 4.35
C ARG A 107 13.97 -5.26 4.69
N GLY A 108 13.20 -5.68 5.69
CA GLY A 108 13.01 -7.08 6.09
C GLY A 108 11.62 -7.64 5.74
N PHE A 109 10.88 -6.97 4.84
CA PHE A 109 9.49 -7.29 4.54
C PHE A 109 9.14 -7.03 3.06
N THR A 110 8.09 -7.70 2.58
CA THR A 110 7.54 -7.55 1.22
C THR A 110 6.67 -6.29 1.10
N PHE A 111 6.27 -5.95 -0.13
CA PHE A 111 5.31 -4.86 -0.36
C PHE A 111 3.98 -5.10 0.36
N TRP A 112 3.41 -6.30 0.22
CA TRP A 112 2.14 -6.63 0.85
C TRP A 112 2.21 -6.61 2.38
N GLN A 113 3.28 -7.15 2.97
CA GLN A 113 3.47 -7.09 4.43
C GLN A 113 3.44 -5.65 4.95
N TRP A 114 4.10 -4.74 4.25
CA TRP A 114 4.07 -3.32 4.58
C TRP A 114 2.66 -2.73 4.41
N PHE A 115 1.99 -3.00 3.29
CA PHE A 115 0.66 -2.46 3.00
C PHE A 115 -0.40 -2.97 3.98
N ASP A 116 -0.41 -4.27 4.29
CA ASP A 116 -1.31 -4.88 5.27
C ASP A 116 -1.05 -4.33 6.68
N GLY A 117 0.20 -4.03 7.03
CA GLY A 117 0.51 -3.33 8.28
C GLY A 117 -0.10 -1.93 8.35
N VAL A 118 -0.12 -1.20 7.23
CA VAL A 118 -0.82 0.08 7.12
C VAL A 118 -2.34 -0.10 7.25
N LEU A 119 -2.91 -1.16 6.66
CA LEU A 119 -4.34 -1.50 6.81
C LEU A 119 -4.69 -1.73 8.28
N ASP A 120 -3.95 -2.59 8.97
CA ASP A 120 -4.20 -2.92 10.38
C ASP A 120 -4.07 -1.68 11.27
N LEU A 121 -2.99 -0.90 11.12
CA LEU A 121 -2.80 0.35 11.85
C LEU A 121 -3.96 1.31 11.62
N THR A 122 -4.35 1.49 10.36
CA THR A 122 -5.39 2.47 10.02
C THR A 122 -6.74 2.03 10.57
N LYS A 123 -7.09 0.75 10.37
CA LYS A 123 -8.32 0.14 10.91
C LYS A 123 -8.41 0.29 12.43
N ARG A 124 -7.33 -0.01 13.14
CA ARG A 124 -7.33 -0.05 14.61
C ARG A 124 -7.24 1.32 15.26
N CYS A 125 -6.43 2.21 14.69
CA CYS A 125 -6.01 3.44 15.38
C CYS A 125 -6.35 4.73 14.63
N LEU A 126 -6.43 4.69 13.29
CA LEU A 126 -6.42 5.93 12.48
C LEU A 126 -7.66 6.14 11.61
N LYS A 127 -8.69 5.29 11.72
CA LYS A 127 -9.88 5.30 10.85
C LYS A 127 -10.56 6.66 10.75
N SER A 128 -10.80 7.33 11.88
CA SER A 128 -11.43 8.66 11.92
C SER A 128 -10.56 9.69 11.23
N TYR A 129 -9.29 9.81 11.63
CA TYR A 129 -8.33 10.74 11.05
C TYR A 129 -8.15 10.57 9.54
N TRP A 130 -8.13 9.32 9.06
CA TRP A 130 -8.10 9.04 7.62
C TRP A 130 -9.38 9.50 6.92
N SER A 131 -10.54 9.21 7.50
CA SER A 131 -11.85 9.57 6.95
C SER A 131 -12.07 11.08 6.90
N ASP A 132 -11.48 11.80 7.85
CA ASP A 132 -11.47 13.26 7.93
C ASP A 132 -10.37 13.90 7.05
N ARG A 133 -9.59 13.10 6.31
CA ARG A 133 -8.48 13.54 5.44
C ARG A 133 -7.36 14.29 6.19
N LEU A 134 -7.15 13.97 7.46
CA LEU A 134 -6.09 14.55 8.30
C LEU A 134 -4.72 13.85 8.12
N ILE A 135 -4.71 12.71 7.43
CA ILE A 135 -3.51 11.91 7.17
C ILE A 135 -3.23 11.93 5.67
N VAL A 136 -2.06 12.44 5.29
CA VAL A 136 -1.56 12.30 3.90
C VAL A 136 -1.21 10.84 3.63
N GLY A 137 -0.54 10.18 4.59
CA GLY A 137 -0.33 8.74 4.58
C GLY A 137 0.73 8.30 3.57
N PHE A 138 0.34 8.14 2.30
CA PHE A 138 1.16 7.56 1.24
C PHE A 138 1.98 8.65 0.52
N ILE A 139 3.08 9.08 1.13
CA ILE A 139 3.98 10.09 0.57
C ILE A 139 5.42 9.80 0.97
N SER A 140 6.38 9.93 0.03
CA SER A 140 7.79 9.64 0.30
C SER A 140 8.49 10.79 1.03
N LYS A 141 9.56 10.48 1.78
CA LYS A 141 10.36 11.53 2.46
C LYS A 141 10.82 12.65 1.52
N GLN A 142 11.22 12.29 0.29
CA GLN A 142 11.65 13.27 -0.72
C GLN A 142 10.52 14.23 -1.10
N TYR A 143 9.31 13.72 -1.32
CA TYR A 143 8.15 14.55 -1.64
C TYR A 143 7.69 15.38 -0.44
N VAL A 144 7.75 14.83 0.77
CA VAL A 144 7.47 15.59 1.99
C VAL A 144 8.40 16.80 2.12
N CYS A 145 9.71 16.63 1.91
CA CYS A 145 10.65 17.76 1.94
C CYS A 145 10.29 18.84 0.92
N LYS A 146 9.82 18.45 -0.28
CA LYS A 146 9.38 19.40 -1.31
C LYS A 146 8.09 20.12 -0.95
N VAL A 147 7.10 19.41 -0.40
CA VAL A 147 5.81 20.00 -0.02
C VAL A 147 5.98 20.94 1.17
N LEU A 148 6.77 20.54 2.16
CA LEU A 148 6.94 21.32 3.38
C LEU A 148 7.95 22.48 3.24
N SER A 149 8.86 22.48 2.27
CA SER A 149 9.90 23.51 2.17
C SER A 149 9.35 24.93 1.99
N ALA A 150 8.22 25.07 1.29
CA ALA A 150 7.56 26.35 1.05
C ALA A 150 6.65 26.78 2.21
N GLU A 151 6.36 25.89 3.15
CA GLU A 151 5.33 26.10 4.17
C GLU A 151 5.85 26.88 5.41
N PRO A 152 4.95 27.53 6.16
CA PRO A 152 5.30 28.23 7.40
C PRO A 152 5.86 27.30 8.48
N HIS A 153 6.62 27.88 9.42
CA HIS A 153 7.10 27.17 10.62
C HIS A 153 5.94 26.53 11.40
N GLY A 154 6.13 25.29 11.85
CA GLY A 154 5.12 24.56 12.61
C GLY A 154 4.11 23.81 11.73
N THR A 155 4.16 23.98 10.41
CA THR A 155 3.41 23.14 9.48
C THR A 155 3.94 21.71 9.54
N PHE A 156 3.02 20.74 9.65
CA PHE A 156 3.35 19.33 9.70
C PHE A 156 2.34 18.49 8.93
N LEU A 157 2.73 17.25 8.62
CA LEU A 157 1.85 16.24 8.06
C LEU A 157 2.11 14.87 8.69
N LEU A 158 1.08 14.02 8.64
CA LEU A 158 1.16 12.61 9.03
C LEU A 158 1.35 11.73 7.79
N ARG A 159 2.35 10.85 7.84
CA ARG A 159 2.62 9.87 6.79
C ARG A 159 2.94 8.49 7.37
N PHE A 160 2.68 7.45 6.61
CA PHE A 160 3.07 6.09 6.98
C PHE A 160 4.59 5.93 6.92
N SER A 161 5.14 5.17 7.86
CA SER A 161 6.57 4.86 7.91
C SER A 161 6.95 3.99 6.72
N ASP A 162 8.07 4.29 6.07
CA ASP A 162 8.62 3.45 5.00
C ASP A 162 9.47 2.30 5.55
N SER A 163 9.96 2.43 6.79
CA SER A 163 10.93 1.53 7.42
C SER A 163 10.32 0.58 8.42
N GLU A 164 9.11 0.86 8.88
CA GLU A 164 8.41 0.09 9.90
C GLU A 164 7.04 -0.32 9.40
N ILE A 165 6.68 -1.58 9.63
CA ILE A 165 5.33 -2.09 9.39
C ILE A 165 4.40 -1.47 10.43
N GLY A 166 3.28 -0.89 9.98
CA GLY A 166 2.28 -0.32 10.88
C GLY A 166 2.77 0.89 11.67
N GLY A 167 3.77 1.63 11.17
CA GLY A 167 4.24 2.88 11.76
C GLY A 167 3.61 4.11 11.10
N VAL A 168 3.38 5.17 11.89
CA VAL A 168 3.06 6.53 11.42
C VAL A 168 4.12 7.49 11.92
N THR A 169 4.50 8.46 11.09
CA THR A 169 5.52 9.47 11.41
C THR A 169 4.98 10.87 11.15
N ILE A 170 5.39 11.82 11.99
CA ILE A 170 5.13 13.24 11.81
C ILE A 170 6.34 13.82 11.07
N ALA A 171 6.09 14.53 9.97
CA ALA A 171 7.09 15.36 9.33
C ALA A 171 6.69 16.82 9.48
N HIS A 172 7.62 17.69 9.87
CA HIS A 172 7.33 19.09 10.15
C HIS A 172 8.49 20.01 9.72
N VAL A 173 8.15 21.28 9.49
CA VAL A 173 9.13 22.33 9.22
C VAL A 173 9.60 22.95 10.53
N ILE A 174 10.92 22.96 10.73
CA ILE A 174 11.58 23.82 11.72
C ILE A 174 12.44 24.80 10.94
N ARG A 175 12.10 26.08 11.01
CA ARG A 175 13.00 27.18 10.65
C ARG A 175 13.58 27.71 11.94
N GLY A 176 14.91 27.69 12.08
CA GLY A 176 15.55 28.43 13.15
C GLY A 176 15.20 29.91 13.01
N GLN A 177 15.08 30.64 14.12
CA GLN A 177 15.26 32.08 14.03
C GLN A 177 16.70 32.28 13.56
N ASP A 178 16.89 32.65 12.30
CA ASP A 178 18.14 33.24 11.86
C ASP A 178 18.32 34.50 12.74
N GLY A 179 19.25 34.41 13.69
CA GLY A 179 19.71 35.54 14.50
C GLY A 179 20.69 36.39 13.74
#